data_AF-A0A6U6PV07-F1
#
_entry.id   AF-A0A6U6PV07-F1
#
_cell.length_a   1.000
_cell.length_b   1.000
_cell.length_c   1.000
_cell.angle_alpha   90.00
_cell.angle_beta   90.00
_cell.angle_gamma   90.00
#
_symmetry.space_group_name_H-M   'P 1'
#
loop_
_entity.id
_entity.type
_entity.pdbx_description
1 polymer ?
#
loop_
_entity_poly.entity_id
_entity_poly.type
_entity_poly.pdbx_seq_one_letter_code
_entity_poly.pdbx_strand_id
1 'polypeptide(L)'
;MALDPTGLGTNSSKPLLVAQSRRAGMRRLPRSCAGLVLAASGLFLQGCSTVQGVEERHYRRDDAKLHTKAEYYAQGSLTAEREWKATPSEERVADDDVARTLASFKSAYPGDFVARWREARVATQLRGAQGSNTPLYTIAEFRAEHQNKWPEQWTRAKEAPCAECCAGLAQAECECDARRLACVWTRDSTTNTTACVRAAR
;
A
#
# COMPACT_ATOMS: atom_id res chain seq x y z
N MET A 1 -69.60 -2.42 18.23
CA MET A 1 -68.78 -3.02 19.30
C MET A 1 -67.37 -2.47 19.14
N ALA A 2 -66.96 -1.65 20.10
CA ALA A 2 -65.60 -1.14 20.23
C ALA A 2 -64.66 -2.24 20.73
N LEU A 3 -63.39 -2.19 20.36
CA LEU A 3 -62.29 -1.76 21.24
C LEU A 3 -61.00 -1.61 20.41
N ASP A 4 -60.28 -0.56 20.78
CA ASP A 4 -59.07 0.01 20.20
C ASP A 4 -57.83 -0.53 20.97
N PRO A 5 -56.61 0.06 20.95
CA PRO A 5 -55.39 -0.57 20.45
C PRO A 5 -54.30 -0.74 21.53
N THR A 6 -53.04 -0.84 21.09
CA THR A 6 -51.76 -0.69 21.82
C THR A 6 -51.12 -1.93 22.48
N GLY A 7 -49.88 -2.22 22.07
CA GLY A 7 -49.00 -3.22 22.66
C GLY A 7 -47.55 -3.02 22.24
N LEU A 8 -46.94 -1.94 22.74
CA LEU A 8 -45.50 -1.69 22.77
C LEU A 8 -44.74 -2.93 23.28
N GLY A 9 -43.76 -3.40 22.51
CA GLY A 9 -42.82 -4.43 22.90
C GLY A 9 -41.40 -4.04 22.51
N THR A 10 -40.84 -3.11 23.28
CA THR A 10 -39.42 -2.77 23.29
C THR A 10 -38.59 -4.00 23.68
N ASN A 11 -37.58 -4.39 22.90
CA ASN A 11 -36.37 -4.97 23.49
C ASN A 11 -35.13 -4.91 22.59
N SER A 12 -34.24 -4.02 23.02
CA SER A 12 -32.79 -4.23 23.11
C SER A 12 -32.01 -4.52 21.82
N SER A 13 -31.80 -3.46 21.02
CA SER A 13 -30.56 -3.33 20.25
C SER A 13 -29.39 -3.21 21.23
N LYS A 14 -28.67 -4.32 21.47
CA LYS A 14 -27.33 -4.27 22.08
C LYS A 14 -26.36 -3.77 21.01
N PRO A 15 -25.68 -2.62 21.18
CA PRO A 15 -24.51 -2.32 20.38
C PRO A 15 -23.38 -3.25 20.84
N LEU A 16 -22.96 -4.17 19.96
CA LEU A 16 -21.71 -4.90 20.13
C LEU A 16 -20.56 -3.91 19.95
N LEU A 17 -20.02 -3.49 21.10
CA LEU A 17 -18.63 -3.13 21.37
C LEU A 17 -17.80 -2.66 20.16
N VAL A 18 -17.67 -1.34 20.09
CA VAL A 18 -16.53 -0.64 19.50
C VAL A 18 -15.23 -1.28 20.00
N ALA A 19 -14.50 -1.94 19.10
CA ALA A 19 -13.12 -2.36 19.37
C ALA A 19 -12.24 -1.10 19.42
N GLN A 20 -12.10 -0.52 20.61
CA GLN A 20 -11.15 0.55 20.87
C GLN A 20 -9.73 -0.01 20.75
N SER A 21 -9.00 0.52 19.76
CA SER A 21 -7.55 0.35 19.62
C SER A 21 -6.85 0.81 20.90
N ARG A 22 -6.39 -0.14 21.70
CA ARG A 22 -5.47 0.13 22.81
C ARG A 22 -4.07 0.29 22.24
N ARG A 23 -3.69 1.53 21.89
CA ARG A 23 -2.27 1.91 21.80
C ARG A 23 -1.71 1.94 23.23
N ALA A 24 -1.10 0.84 23.64
CA ALA A 24 -0.25 0.80 24.81
C ALA A 24 1.08 1.50 24.46
N GLY A 25 1.35 2.62 25.11
CA GLY A 25 2.58 3.35 24.98
C GLY A 25 3.78 2.61 25.58
N MET A 26 4.94 2.74 24.93
CA MET A 26 6.24 2.59 25.58
C MET A 26 7.10 3.83 25.29
N ARG A 27 7.07 4.71 26.30
CA ARG A 27 8.19 5.37 26.97
C ARG A 27 9.45 5.64 26.14
N ARG A 28 9.65 6.94 25.92
CA ARG A 28 10.97 7.59 25.82
C ARG A 28 11.85 7.21 27.01
N LEU A 29 13.12 6.93 26.73
CA LEU A 29 14.22 7.13 27.68
C LEU A 29 15.27 8.00 26.98
N PRO A 30 15.57 9.20 27.49
CA PRO A 30 16.80 9.89 27.16
C PRO A 30 17.94 9.34 28.03
N ARG A 31 19.11 9.13 27.44
CA ARG A 31 20.35 9.04 28.22
C ARG A 31 21.41 9.88 27.52
N SER A 32 21.55 11.10 28.02
CA SER A 32 22.64 12.01 27.72
C SER A 32 23.91 11.63 28.50
N CYS A 33 25.01 11.62 27.76
CA CYS A 33 26.32 12.25 28.05
C CYS A 33 27.30 11.70 29.09
N ALA A 34 28.57 11.98 28.75
CA ALA A 34 29.85 11.84 29.45
C ALA A 34 30.43 10.41 29.48
N GLY A 35 31.62 10.12 28.97
CA GLY A 35 32.72 10.95 28.49
C GLY A 35 34.01 10.20 28.84
N LEU A 36 34.81 9.82 27.84
CA LEU A 36 36.24 9.58 28.07
C LEU A 36 36.99 9.83 26.75
N VAL A 37 37.66 10.98 26.73
CA VAL A 37 38.65 11.35 25.73
C VAL A 37 39.91 10.55 26.06
N LEU A 38 40.35 9.71 25.12
CA LEU A 38 41.75 9.35 25.00
C LEU A 38 42.11 9.38 23.51
N ALA A 39 43.05 10.28 23.21
CA ALA A 39 43.62 10.50 21.91
C ALA A 39 44.34 9.25 21.41
N ALA A 40 44.02 8.85 20.19
CA ALA A 40 44.93 8.10 19.34
C ALA A 40 44.64 8.52 17.89
N SER A 41 45.59 9.23 17.32
CA SER A 41 45.63 9.63 15.93
C SER A 41 45.64 8.39 15.03
N GLY A 42 44.45 7.90 14.69
CA GLY A 42 44.24 7.01 13.56
C GLY A 42 43.60 7.82 12.45
N LEU A 43 44.29 7.99 11.33
CA LEU A 43 43.67 8.37 10.06
C LEU A 43 42.60 7.33 9.75
N PHE A 44 41.39 7.56 10.25
CA PHE A 44 40.20 6.96 9.67
C PHE A 44 40.01 7.67 8.34
N LEU A 45 40.62 7.10 7.30
CA LEU A 45 39.96 7.00 6.01
C LEU A 45 38.61 6.32 6.29
N GLN A 46 37.63 7.10 6.75
CA GLN A 46 36.23 6.82 6.50
C GLN A 46 36.15 6.76 4.99
N GLY A 47 36.27 5.54 4.46
CA GLY A 47 35.84 5.25 3.12
C GLY A 47 34.48 5.90 3.00
N CYS A 48 34.35 6.81 2.04
CA CYS A 48 33.07 7.08 1.45
C CYS A 48 32.46 5.72 1.14
N SER A 49 31.62 5.21 2.04
CA SER A 49 30.61 4.26 1.68
C SER A 49 29.78 5.02 0.67
N THR A 50 30.15 4.91 -0.60
CA THR A 50 29.20 5.06 -1.68
C THR A 50 28.09 4.13 -1.27
N VAL A 51 27.03 4.70 -0.70
CA VAL A 51 25.78 4.02 -0.47
C VAL A 51 25.38 3.57 -1.86
N GLN A 52 25.76 2.34 -2.21
CA GLN A 52 25.35 1.68 -3.43
C GLN A 52 23.84 1.67 -3.36
N GLY A 53 23.29 2.61 -4.13
CA GLY A 53 21.91 3.04 -4.03
C GLY A 53 21.00 1.88 -4.39
N VAL A 54 19.90 1.77 -3.67
CA VAL A 54 18.77 0.97 -4.14
C VAL A 54 18.38 1.47 -5.54
N GLU A 55 18.32 0.55 -6.49
CA GLU A 55 17.96 0.84 -7.87
C GLU A 55 16.46 0.74 -8.05
N GLU A 56 15.94 1.57 -8.95
CA GLU A 56 14.55 1.45 -9.39
C GLU A 56 14.38 0.15 -10.19
N ARG A 57 13.26 -0.54 -9.95
CA ARG A 57 12.86 -1.74 -10.69
C ARG A 57 11.46 -1.55 -11.25
N HIS A 58 11.20 -2.13 -12.40
CA HIS A 58 9.90 -2.10 -13.07
C HIS A 58 9.48 -3.52 -13.43
N TYR A 59 8.18 -3.76 -13.49
CA TYR A 59 7.65 -5.03 -13.96
C TYR A 59 7.93 -5.20 -15.46
N ARG A 60 8.33 -6.38 -15.95
CA ARG A 60 8.55 -6.59 -17.40
C ARG A 60 7.31 -7.10 -18.10
N ARG A 61 7.07 -6.63 -19.33
CA ARG A 61 5.87 -6.99 -20.10
C ARG A 61 5.71 -8.50 -20.28
N ASP A 62 6.80 -9.18 -20.60
CA ASP A 62 6.81 -10.57 -21.03
C ASP A 62 6.75 -11.57 -19.86
N ASP A 63 7.16 -11.21 -18.64
CA ASP A 63 7.15 -12.13 -17.49
C ASP A 63 6.43 -11.60 -16.24
N ALA A 64 6.02 -10.32 -16.22
CA ALA A 64 5.43 -9.67 -15.05
C ALA A 64 6.30 -9.80 -13.77
N LYS A 65 7.63 -9.83 -13.92
CA LYS A 65 8.58 -9.82 -12.80
C LYS A 65 9.31 -8.48 -12.73
N LEU A 66 9.89 -8.17 -11.58
CA LEU A 66 10.67 -6.96 -11.38
C LEU A 66 12.06 -7.11 -11.99
N HIS A 67 12.43 -6.15 -12.84
CA HIS A 67 13.75 -6.00 -13.45
C HIS A 67 14.27 -4.59 -13.21
N THR A 68 15.58 -4.46 -13.02
CA THR A 68 16.33 -3.21 -13.04
C THR A 68 16.40 -2.63 -14.44
N LYS A 69 16.76 -1.34 -14.53
CA LYS A 69 16.99 -0.71 -15.83
C LYS A 69 18.13 -1.40 -16.59
N ALA A 70 19.21 -1.80 -15.92
CA ALA A 70 20.31 -2.50 -16.57
C ALA A 70 19.85 -3.82 -17.24
N GLU A 71 18.99 -4.60 -16.59
CA GLU A 71 18.44 -5.86 -17.13
C GLU A 71 17.59 -5.65 -18.38
N TYR A 72 16.85 -4.54 -18.48
CA TYR A 72 16.10 -4.15 -19.67
C TYR A 72 17.01 -3.86 -20.88
N TYR A 73 18.16 -3.22 -20.62
CA TYR A 73 19.06 -2.74 -21.67
C TYR A 73 20.13 -3.77 -22.07
N ALA A 74 20.40 -4.75 -21.22
CA ALA A 74 21.37 -5.83 -21.50
C ALA A 74 21.05 -6.63 -22.78
N GLN A 75 19.79 -6.62 -23.24
CA GLN A 75 19.36 -7.32 -24.45
C GLN A 75 19.40 -6.47 -25.73
N GLY A 76 19.90 -5.22 -25.67
CA GLY A 76 20.09 -4.38 -26.86
C GLY A 76 18.80 -3.94 -27.57
N SER A 77 17.65 -4.03 -26.90
CA SER A 77 16.38 -3.68 -27.54
C SER A 77 16.22 -2.17 -27.68
N LEU A 78 16.01 -1.69 -28.92
CA LEU A 78 15.59 -0.33 -29.24
C LEU A 78 14.27 0.08 -28.54
N THR A 79 13.54 -0.90 -28.00
CA THR A 79 12.27 -0.68 -27.29
C THR A 79 12.43 -0.60 -25.78
N ALA A 80 13.61 -0.89 -25.22
CA ALA A 80 13.83 -1.03 -23.77
C ALA A 80 13.34 0.19 -22.97
N GLU A 81 13.69 1.42 -23.39
CA GLU A 81 13.25 2.64 -22.71
C GLU A 81 11.72 2.83 -22.78
N ARG A 82 11.10 2.45 -23.90
CA ARG A 82 9.64 2.55 -24.06
C ARG A 82 8.93 1.55 -23.15
N GLU A 83 9.43 0.33 -23.08
CA GLU A 83 8.88 -0.72 -22.21
C GLU A 83 9.06 -0.37 -20.73
N TRP A 84 10.23 0.15 -20.36
CA TRP A 84 10.49 0.68 -19.02
C TRP A 84 9.45 1.74 -18.63
N LYS A 85 9.15 2.69 -19.51
CA LYS A 85 8.15 3.73 -19.22
C LYS A 85 6.70 3.24 -19.24
N ALA A 86 6.42 2.17 -19.98
CA ALA A 86 5.06 1.65 -20.14
C ALA A 86 4.63 0.74 -19.00
N THR A 87 5.59 0.20 -18.24
CA THR A 87 5.34 -0.76 -17.18
C THR A 87 5.36 -0.09 -15.81
N PRO A 88 4.62 -0.63 -14.82
CA PRO A 88 4.60 -0.07 -13.48
C PRO A 88 5.95 -0.27 -12.77
N SER A 89 6.36 0.75 -12.03
CA SER A 89 7.50 0.68 -11.11
C SER A 89 7.20 -0.19 -9.90
N GLU A 90 8.23 -0.76 -9.28
CA GLU A 90 8.15 -1.37 -7.97
C GLU A 90 7.60 -0.39 -6.94
N GLU A 91 6.69 -0.89 -6.12
CA GLU A 91 6.23 -0.22 -4.92
C GLU A 91 6.59 -1.05 -3.70
N ARG A 92 6.92 -0.37 -2.60
CA ARG A 92 7.13 -0.99 -1.30
C ARG A 92 6.26 -0.36 -0.26
N VAL A 93 5.78 -1.18 0.68
CA VAL A 93 4.94 -0.70 1.79
C VAL A 93 5.84 -0.11 2.85
N ALA A 94 5.67 1.18 3.13
CA ALA A 94 6.41 1.84 4.19
C ALA A 94 5.75 1.65 5.57
N ASP A 95 6.36 2.24 6.59
CA ASP A 95 5.94 2.08 8.00
C ASP A 95 4.56 2.67 8.33
N ASP A 96 4.01 3.51 7.45
CA ASP A 96 2.67 4.08 7.56
C ASP A 96 1.64 3.33 6.70
N ASP A 97 1.98 2.10 6.29
CA ASP A 97 1.16 1.19 5.47
C ASP A 97 0.80 1.73 4.07
N VAL A 98 1.54 2.74 3.60
CA VAL A 98 1.38 3.30 2.25
C VAL A 98 2.40 2.65 1.30
N ALA A 99 1.88 2.06 0.21
CA ALA A 99 2.69 1.61 -0.92
C ALA A 99 3.29 2.82 -1.66
N ARG A 100 4.60 2.77 -1.90
CA ARG A 100 5.37 3.88 -2.48
C ARG A 100 6.37 3.39 -3.50
N THR A 101 6.45 4.10 -4.62
CA THR A 101 7.57 3.97 -5.58
C THR A 101 8.87 4.45 -4.95
N LEU A 102 10.02 4.04 -5.47
CA LEU A 102 11.33 4.44 -4.93
C LEU A 102 11.49 5.97 -4.82
N ALA A 103 11.04 6.71 -5.83
CA ALA A 103 11.09 8.17 -5.84
C ALA A 103 10.22 8.80 -4.74
N SER A 104 8.99 8.30 -4.55
CA SER A 104 8.11 8.80 -3.49
C SER A 104 8.59 8.38 -2.10
N PHE A 105 9.15 7.18 -1.96
CA PHE A 105 9.72 6.66 -0.73
C PHE A 105 10.93 7.49 -0.30
N LYS A 106 11.84 7.80 -1.24
CA LYS A 106 12.96 8.72 -1.00
C LYS A 106 12.50 10.11 -0.53
N SER A 107 11.39 10.60 -1.10
CA SER A 107 10.83 11.90 -0.71
C SER A 107 10.20 11.87 0.69
N ALA A 108 9.59 10.74 1.08
CA ALA A 108 9.00 10.55 2.41
C ALA A 108 10.05 10.35 3.52
N TYR A 109 11.20 9.74 3.19
CA TYR A 109 12.24 9.35 4.15
C TYR A 109 13.65 9.83 3.75
N PRO A 110 13.87 11.13 3.51
CA PRO A 110 15.09 11.62 2.84
C PRO A 110 16.41 11.27 3.53
N GLY A 111 16.40 11.06 4.86
CA GLY A 111 17.61 10.77 5.66
C GLY A 111 18.00 9.29 5.74
N ASP A 112 17.06 8.36 5.59
CA ASP A 112 17.26 6.93 5.84
C ASP A 112 16.53 6.02 4.84
N PHE A 113 16.04 6.57 3.72
CA PHE A 113 15.24 5.82 2.74
C PHE A 113 15.91 4.55 2.23
N VAL A 114 17.25 4.50 2.11
CA VAL A 114 17.94 3.31 1.60
C VAL A 114 17.78 2.13 2.56
N ALA A 115 17.97 2.36 3.85
CA ALA A 115 17.81 1.31 4.87
C ALA A 115 16.35 0.86 4.93
N ARG A 116 15.43 1.83 5.03
CA ARG A 116 13.99 1.56 5.07
C ARG A 116 13.47 0.87 3.82
N TRP A 117 13.90 1.27 2.63
CA TRP A 117 13.49 0.64 1.37
C TRP A 117 13.90 -0.82 1.34
N ARG A 118 15.12 -1.14 1.79
CA ARG A 118 15.63 -2.53 1.82
C ARG A 118 14.82 -3.42 2.76
N GLU A 119 14.40 -2.88 3.90
CA GLU A 119 13.59 -3.58 4.90
C GLU A 119 12.11 -3.65 4.51
N ALA A 120 11.61 -2.67 3.76
CA ALA A 120 10.23 -2.61 3.31
C ALA A 120 9.88 -3.78 2.39
N ARG A 121 8.70 -4.35 2.61
CA ARG A 121 8.13 -5.40 1.76
C ARG A 121 7.71 -4.83 0.40
N VAL A 122 7.91 -5.62 -0.66
CA VAL A 122 7.32 -5.32 -1.98
C VAL A 122 5.80 -5.33 -1.84
N ALA A 123 5.15 -4.28 -2.35
CA ALA A 123 3.70 -4.18 -2.37
C ALA A 123 3.13 -5.01 -3.52
N THR A 124 2.15 -5.86 -3.22
CA THR A 124 1.36 -6.53 -4.25
C THR A 124 0.38 -5.51 -4.81
N GLN A 125 0.73 -4.93 -5.96
CA GLN A 125 -0.11 -3.95 -6.64
C GLN A 125 -1.37 -4.62 -7.19
N LEU A 126 -2.52 -3.98 -6.95
CA LEU A 126 -3.83 -4.49 -7.35
C LEU A 126 -4.54 -3.45 -8.21
N ARG A 127 -5.13 -3.91 -9.32
CA ARG A 127 -6.02 -3.08 -10.14
C ARG A 127 -7.27 -3.83 -10.54
N GLY A 128 -8.39 -3.12 -10.59
CA GLY A 128 -9.67 -3.62 -11.04
C GLY A 128 -10.12 -2.95 -12.34
N ALA A 129 -10.98 -3.64 -13.09
CA ALA A 129 -11.77 -3.00 -14.14
C ALA A 129 -12.67 -1.90 -13.55
N GLN A 130 -13.04 -0.88 -14.33
CA GLN A 130 -13.87 0.22 -13.82
C GLN A 130 -15.21 -0.29 -13.26
N GLY A 131 -15.44 -0.11 -11.96
CA GLY A 131 -16.62 -0.58 -11.24
C GLY A 131 -16.34 -0.78 -9.76
N SER A 132 -17.38 -0.84 -8.91
CA SER A 132 -17.23 -1.02 -7.46
C SER A 132 -17.31 -2.49 -6.99
N ASN A 133 -17.42 -3.45 -7.90
CA ASN A 133 -17.53 -4.89 -7.62
C ASN A 133 -16.73 -5.76 -8.62
N THR A 134 -15.79 -5.15 -9.32
CA THR A 134 -14.94 -5.84 -10.29
C THR A 134 -13.82 -6.58 -9.58
N PRO A 135 -13.46 -7.80 -10.03
CA PRO A 135 -12.34 -8.53 -9.46
C PRO A 135 -11.07 -7.68 -9.57
N LEU A 136 -10.28 -7.71 -8.50
CA LEU A 136 -8.94 -7.13 -8.48
C LEU A 136 -7.95 -8.18 -8.98
N TYR A 137 -6.99 -7.71 -9.75
CA TYR A 137 -5.94 -8.55 -10.30
C TYR A 137 -4.60 -8.04 -9.81
N THR A 138 -3.74 -8.98 -9.42
CA THR A 138 -2.29 -8.77 -9.34
C THR A 138 -1.73 -8.52 -10.74
N ILE A 139 -0.51 -7.99 -10.85
CA ILE A 139 0.15 -7.79 -12.14
C ILE A 139 0.26 -9.10 -12.95
N ALA A 140 0.54 -10.22 -12.28
CA ALA A 140 0.64 -11.53 -12.94
C ALA A 140 -0.70 -12.00 -13.51
N GLU A 141 -1.78 -11.87 -12.75
CA GLU A 141 -3.14 -12.21 -13.20
C GLU A 141 -3.62 -11.27 -14.29
N PHE A 142 -3.36 -9.96 -14.14
CA PHE A 142 -3.74 -8.96 -15.14
C PHE A 142 -2.98 -9.17 -16.46
N ARG A 143 -1.71 -9.58 -16.40
CA ARG A 143 -0.95 -10.02 -17.57
C ARG A 143 -1.57 -11.26 -18.21
N ALA A 144 -1.99 -12.25 -17.43
CA ALA A 144 -2.60 -13.46 -17.97
C ALA A 144 -3.89 -13.14 -18.73
N GLU A 145 -4.71 -12.22 -18.21
CA GLU A 145 -5.96 -11.78 -18.82
C GLU A 145 -5.74 -10.91 -20.07
N HIS A 146 -4.86 -9.90 -19.98
CA HIS A 146 -4.71 -8.88 -21.02
C HIS A 146 -3.52 -9.10 -21.97
N GLN A 147 -2.75 -10.18 -21.75
CA GLN A 147 -1.61 -10.62 -22.57
C GLN A 147 -0.63 -9.47 -22.85
N ASN A 148 -0.08 -9.40 -24.05
CA ASN A 148 0.91 -8.39 -24.43
C ASN A 148 0.41 -6.93 -24.40
N LYS A 149 -0.86 -6.66 -24.11
CA LYS A 149 -1.41 -5.29 -23.99
C LYS A 149 -1.63 -4.88 -22.53
N TRP A 150 -1.17 -5.70 -21.58
CA TRP A 150 -1.45 -5.50 -20.18
C TRP A 150 -0.88 -4.19 -19.60
N PRO A 151 0.33 -3.70 -19.94
CA PRO A 151 0.85 -2.46 -19.35
C PRO A 151 0.00 -1.23 -19.70
N GLU A 152 -0.47 -1.16 -20.96
CA GLU A 152 -1.34 -0.09 -21.43
C GLU A 152 -2.70 -0.12 -20.75
N GLN A 153 -3.24 -1.33 -20.49
CA GLN A 153 -4.51 -1.51 -19.80
C GLN A 153 -4.38 -1.30 -18.30
N TRP A 154 -3.27 -1.73 -17.70
CA TRP A 154 -2.95 -1.56 -16.28
C TRP A 154 -2.98 -0.09 -15.91
N THR A 155 -2.30 0.75 -16.71
CA THR A 155 -2.26 2.21 -16.51
C THR A 155 -3.65 2.85 -16.50
N ARG A 156 -4.62 2.30 -17.25
CA ARG A 156 -6.01 2.78 -17.32
C ARG A 156 -6.93 2.15 -16.28
N ALA A 157 -6.55 1.00 -15.74
CA ALA A 157 -7.32 0.28 -14.74
C ALA A 157 -7.36 1.06 -13.41
N LYS A 158 -8.44 0.88 -12.66
CA LYS A 158 -8.62 1.56 -11.36
C LYS A 158 -7.63 0.94 -10.38
N GLU A 159 -6.80 1.79 -9.78
CA GLU A 159 -5.91 1.39 -8.70
C GLU A 159 -6.69 1.08 -7.43
N ALA A 160 -6.32 -0.02 -6.78
CA ALA A 160 -6.81 -0.41 -5.48
C ALA A 160 -5.65 -0.38 -4.47
N PRO A 161 -5.94 -0.23 -3.17
CA PRO A 161 -4.92 -0.42 -2.14
C PRO A 161 -4.19 -1.75 -2.32
N CYS A 162 -2.88 -1.76 -2.06
CA CYS A 162 -2.09 -2.99 -2.17
C CYS A 162 -2.57 -4.04 -1.17
N ALA A 163 -2.34 -5.32 -1.46
CA ALA A 163 -2.82 -6.41 -0.61
C ALA A 163 -2.32 -6.29 0.85
N GLU A 164 -1.07 -5.84 1.02
CA GLU A 164 -0.44 -5.69 2.31
C GLU A 164 -0.79 -4.36 3.02
N CYS A 165 -1.33 -3.39 2.29
CA CYS A 165 -1.71 -2.07 2.79
C CYS A 165 -2.98 -2.12 3.65
N CYS A 166 -3.77 -3.20 3.54
CA CYS A 166 -5.08 -3.27 4.15
C CYS A 166 -5.10 -3.79 5.59
N ALA A 167 -3.96 -4.15 6.19
CA ALA A 167 -3.88 -4.59 7.59
C ALA A 167 -4.93 -5.66 8.03
N GLY A 168 -5.40 -6.49 7.09
CA GLY A 168 -6.45 -7.50 7.31
C GLY A 168 -7.90 -7.01 7.19
N LEU A 169 -8.13 -5.75 6.83
CA LEU A 169 -9.44 -5.20 6.47
C LEU A 169 -10.01 -5.88 5.22
N ALA A 170 -11.34 -5.96 5.14
CA ALA A 170 -11.98 -6.35 3.90
C ALA A 170 -11.70 -5.30 2.81
N GLN A 171 -11.66 -5.71 1.53
CA GLN A 171 -11.27 -4.80 0.44
C GLN A 171 -12.10 -3.50 0.40
N ALA A 172 -13.42 -3.59 0.57
CA ALA A 172 -14.28 -2.42 0.60
C ALA A 172 -14.00 -1.48 1.78
N GLU A 173 -13.62 -2.05 2.93
CA GLU A 173 -13.19 -1.30 4.11
C GLU A 173 -11.85 -0.61 3.89
N CYS A 174 -10.90 -1.34 3.32
CA CYS A 174 -9.60 -0.82 2.97
C CYS A 174 -9.70 0.32 1.94
N GLU A 175 -10.61 0.21 0.96
CA GLU A 175 -10.89 1.30 0.02
C GLU A 175 -11.51 2.53 0.72
N CYS A 176 -12.40 2.35 1.72
CA CYS A 176 -12.88 3.48 2.52
C CYS A 176 -11.72 4.14 3.29
N ASP A 177 -10.92 3.34 3.99
CA ASP A 177 -9.86 3.81 4.88
C ASP A 177 -8.75 4.54 4.11
N ALA A 178 -8.29 3.95 3.00
CA ALA A 178 -7.33 4.56 2.08
C ALA A 178 -7.83 5.91 1.54
N ARG A 179 -9.14 6.07 1.36
CA ARG A 179 -9.78 7.32 0.90
C ARG A 179 -10.16 8.26 2.04
N ARG A 180 -9.92 7.88 3.30
CA ARG A 180 -10.37 8.58 4.51
C ARG A 180 -11.88 8.88 4.48
N LEU A 181 -12.65 7.90 4.02
CA LEU A 181 -14.10 7.93 3.95
C LEU A 181 -14.70 7.05 5.05
N ALA A 182 -15.93 7.33 5.45
CA ALA A 182 -16.66 6.44 6.33
C ALA A 182 -17.21 5.27 5.52
N CYS A 183 -17.12 4.05 6.04
CA CYS A 183 -17.87 2.92 5.49
C CYS A 183 -19.27 2.89 6.07
N VAL A 184 -20.27 2.80 5.20
CA VAL A 184 -21.66 2.53 5.55
C VAL A 184 -22.00 1.12 5.08
N TRP A 185 -22.59 0.35 5.99
CA TRP A 185 -23.06 -1.00 5.73
C TRP A 185 -24.58 -0.95 5.55
N THR A 186 -25.04 -1.29 4.37
CA THR A 186 -26.46 -1.47 4.08
C THR A 186 -26.75 -2.95 3.97
N ARG A 187 -27.64 -3.44 4.83
CA ARG A 187 -28.18 -4.79 4.76
C ARG A 187 -29.59 -4.71 4.19
N ASP A 188 -29.80 -5.28 3.01
CA ASP A 188 -31.14 -5.63 2.53
C ASP A 188 -31.39 -7.13 2.72
N SER A 189 -32.62 -7.58 2.44
CA SER A 189 -33.03 -8.98 2.60
C SER A 189 -32.27 -9.99 1.73
N THR A 190 -31.44 -9.52 0.80
CA THR A 190 -30.80 -10.29 -0.27
C THR A 190 -29.30 -10.09 -0.36
N THR A 191 -28.76 -8.95 0.11
CA THR A 191 -27.35 -8.58 0.01
C THR A 191 -26.91 -7.69 1.17
N ASN A 192 -25.66 -7.90 1.61
CA ASN A 192 -24.93 -6.90 2.40
C ASN A 192 -24.07 -6.09 1.42
N THR A 193 -24.21 -4.78 1.41
CA THR A 193 -23.42 -3.86 0.59
C THR A 193 -22.65 -2.90 1.48
N THR A 194 -21.39 -2.63 1.11
CA THR A 194 -20.52 -1.66 1.79
C THR A 194 -20.28 -0.48 0.85
N ALA A 195 -20.58 0.73 1.31
CA ALA A 195 -20.39 1.95 0.54
C ALA A 195 -19.47 2.94 1.27
N CYS A 196 -18.54 3.55 0.55
CA CYS A 196 -17.70 4.63 1.08
C CYS A 196 -18.45 5.96 0.95
N VAL A 197 -18.79 6.61 2.06
CA VAL A 197 -19.41 7.94 2.08
C VAL A 197 -18.46 8.98 2.68
N ARG A 198 -18.55 10.22 2.21
CA ARG A 198 -17.88 11.34 2.91
C ARG A 198 -18.53 11.47 4.28
N ALA A 199 -17.72 11.44 5.34
CA ALA A 199 -18.21 11.74 6.68
C ALA A 199 -18.87 13.13 6.65
N ALA A 200 -20.13 13.20 7.08
CA ALA A 200 -20.80 14.48 7.27
C ALA A 200 -20.03 15.27 8.32
N ARG A 201 -19.71 16.53 8.00
CA ARG A 201 -19.05 17.46 8.93
C ARG A 201 -20.02 17.96 9.99
#